data_AF-A1SYQ8-F1
#
_entry.id   AF-A1SYQ8-F1
#
_cell.length_a   1.000
_cell.length_b   1.000
_cell.length_c   1.000
_cell.angle_alpha   90.00
_cell.angle_beta   90.00
_cell.angle_gamma   90.00
#
_symmetry.space_group_name_H-M   'P 1'
#
loop_
_entity.id
_entity.type
_entity.pdbx_description
1 polymer ?
#
loop_
_entity_poly.entity_id
_entity_poly.type
_entity_poly.pdbx_seq_one_letter_code
_entity_poly.pdbx_strand_id
1 'polypeptide(L)' 'MKFKGILFDLDGTLIDSLAVVERAWRSCAKRNALDAEHVMQVIHGRPARESEKGWTST' A
#
# COMPACT_ATOMS: atom_id res chain seq x y z
N MET A 1 27.43 -8.37 18.06
CA MET A 1 27.35 -6.96 17.63
C MET A 1 26.72 -6.14 18.74
N LYS A 2 27.12 -4.87 18.96
CA LYS A 2 26.53 -3.97 19.96
C LYS A 2 25.89 -2.78 19.24
N PHE A 3 24.59 -2.57 19.46
CA PHE A 3 23.81 -1.46 18.91
C PHE A 3 23.17 -0.69 20.07
N LYS A 4 22.92 0.62 19.88
CA LYS A 4 22.23 1.48 20.85
C LYS A 4 20.70 1.51 20.66
N GLY A 5 20.23 0.98 19.54
CA GLY A 5 18.82 0.86 19.19
C GLY A 5 18.67 0.17 17.83
N ILE A 6 17.48 -0.33 17.55
CA ILE A 6 17.10 -0.94 16.28
C ILE A 6 15.78 -0.30 15.86
N LEU A 7 15.70 0.11 14.60
CA LEU A 7 14.47 0.60 14.00
C LEU A 7 13.89 -0.51 13.13
N PHE A 8 12.63 -0.84 13.38
CA PHE A 8 11.88 -1.78 12.57
C PHE A 8 10.82 -1.02 11.79
N ASP A 9 10.68 -1.37 10.51
CA ASP A 9 9.47 -1.06 9.76
C ASP A 9 8.30 -1.92 10.26
N LEU A 10 7.06 -1.53 9.96
CA LEU A 10 5.87 -2.27 10.40
C LEU A 10 5.47 -3.33 9.36
N ASP A 11 5.14 -2.86 8.15
CA ASP A 11 4.56 -3.67 7.08
C ASP A 11 5.62 -4.56 6.42
N GLY A 12 5.38 -5.86 6.38
CA GLY A 12 6.34 -6.82 5.84
C GLY A 12 7.60 -7.04 6.71
N THR A 13 7.74 -6.33 7.83
CA THR A 13 8.83 -6.50 8.79
C THR A 13 8.34 -7.06 10.12
N LEU A 14 7.36 -6.40 10.77
CA LEU A 14 6.77 -6.88 12.02
C LEU A 14 5.45 -7.63 11.79
N ILE A 15 4.72 -7.29 10.72
CA ILE A 15 3.42 -7.88 10.38
C ILE A 15 3.34 -8.15 8.88
N ASP A 16 2.85 -9.34 8.49
CA ASP A 16 2.42 -9.57 7.12
C ASP A 16 1.03 -8.93 6.90
N SER A 17 1.05 -7.68 6.42
CA SER A 17 -0.12 -6.86 6.18
C SER A 17 -0.59 -6.86 4.73
N LEU A 18 0.08 -7.59 3.83
CA LEU A 18 -0.13 -7.51 2.38
C LEU A 18 -1.59 -7.79 2.00
N ALA A 19 -2.17 -8.87 2.52
CA ALA A 19 -3.55 -9.26 2.21
C ALA A 19 -4.58 -8.21 2.67
N VAL A 20 -4.32 -7.54 3.79
CA VAL A 20 -5.22 -6.49 4.32
C VAL A 20 -5.11 -5.22 3.47
N VAL A 21 -3.89 -4.84 3.10
CA VAL A 21 -3.61 -3.69 2.24
C VAL A 21 -4.26 -3.87 0.86
N GLU A 22 -4.09 -5.04 0.22
CA GLU A 22 -4.71 -5.33 -1.08
C GLU A 22 -6.25 -5.26 -1.00
N ARG A 23 -6.85 -5.82 0.06
CA ARG A 23 -8.30 -5.74 0.26
C ARG A 23 -8.79 -4.30 0.39
N ALA A 24 -8.07 -3.47 1.13
CA ALA A 24 -8.41 -2.05 1.30
C ALA A 24 -8.36 -1.30 -0.03
N TRP A 25 -7.33 -1.55 -0.84
CA TRP A 25 -7.17 -0.94 -2.16
C TRP A 25 -8.20 -1.43 -3.18
N ARG A 26 -8.54 -2.73 -3.21
CA ARG A 26 -9.63 -3.25 -4.05
C ARG A 26 -10.98 -2.62 -3.68
N SER A 27 -11.22 -2.41 -2.38
CA SER A 27 -12.40 -1.68 -1.90
C SER A 27 -12.39 -0.22 -2.34
N CYS A 28 -11.22 0.44 -2.32
CA CYS A 28 -11.05 1.79 -2.82
C CYS A 28 -11.30 1.89 -4.33
N ALA A 29 -10.74 0.99 -5.13
CA ALA A 29 -10.93 0.93 -6.58
C ALA A 29 -12.43 0.79 -6.92
N LYS A 30 -13.13 -0.13 -6.24
CA LYS A 30 -14.59 -0.31 -6.39
C LYS A 30 -15.37 0.97 -6.07
N ARG A 31 -15.02 1.68 -5.00
CA ARG A 31 -15.70 2.94 -4.62
C ARG A 31 -15.50 4.06 -5.63
N ASN A 32 -14.36 4.07 -6.32
CA ASN A 32 -13.98 5.12 -7.28
C ASN A 32 -14.19 4.71 -8.75
N ALA A 33 -14.86 3.58 -9.01
CA ALA A 33 -15.05 3.02 -10.35
C ALA A 33 -13.76 2.83 -11.15
N LEU A 34 -12.66 2.49 -10.46
CA LEU A 34 -11.35 2.21 -11.05
C LEU A 34 -11.18 0.71 -11.29
N ASP A 35 -10.37 0.36 -12.30
CA ASP A 35 -9.91 -1.02 -12.47
C ASP A 35 -9.01 -1.43 -11.30
N ALA A 36 -9.45 -2.43 -10.55
CA ALA A 36 -8.72 -2.92 -9.39
C ALA A 36 -7.35 -3.50 -9.77
N GLU A 37 -7.20 -4.10 -10.95
CA GLU A 37 -5.95 -4.71 -11.37
C GLU A 37 -4.91 -3.64 -11.72
N HIS A 38 -5.34 -2.59 -12.43
CA HIS A 38 -4.53 -1.39 -12.63
C HIS A 38 -4.10 -0.74 -11.31
N VAL A 39 -5.00 -0.69 -10.32
CA VAL A 39 -4.67 -0.17 -8.98
C VAL A 39 -3.61 -1.03 -8.28
N MET A 40 -3.73 -2.36 -8.32
CA MET A 40 -2.73 -3.25 -7.70
C MET A 40 -1.32 -3.02 -8.27
N GLN A 41 -1.19 -2.78 -9.58
CA GLN A 41 0.12 -2.60 -10.23
C GLN A 41 0.91 -1.37 -9.75
N VAL A 42 0.26 -0.39 -9.15
CA VAL A 42 0.87 0.92 -8.82
C VAL A 42 1.01 1.15 -7.31
N ILE A 43 0.21 0.47 -6.46
CA ILE A 43 0.22 0.68 -5.00
C ILE A 43 1.45 0.09 -4.29
N HIS A 44 2.11 -0.91 -4.87
CA HIS A 44 3.15 -1.65 -4.16
C HIS A 44 4.39 -0.78 -3.92
N GLY A 45 4.90 -0.81 -2.68
CA GLY A 45 6.14 -0.14 -2.30
C GLY A 45 6.06 1.39 -2.26
N ARG A 46 4.85 1.97 -2.31
CA ARG A 46 4.64 3.43 -2.26
C ARG A 46 3.73 3.81 -1.10
N PRO A 47 3.95 4.97 -0.45
CA PRO A 47 2.99 5.51 0.50
C PRO A 47 1.60 5.68 -0.12
N ALA A 48 0.55 5.45 0.66
CA ALA A 48 -0.82 5.54 0.15
C ALA A 48 -1.14 6.92 -0.46
N ARG A 49 -0.67 8.00 0.16
CA ARG A 49 -0.83 9.38 -0.34
C ARG A 49 -0.18 9.63 -1.70
N GLU A 50 0.88 8.89 -2.03
CA GLU A 50 1.52 8.98 -3.34
C GLU A 50 0.74 8.18 -4.38
N SER A 51 0.26 7.00 -3.98
CA SER A 51 -0.54 6.12 -4.83
C SER A 51 -1.86 6.77 -5.25
N GLU A 52 -2.55 7.47 -4.34
CA GLU A 52 -3.80 8.20 -4.62
C GLU A 52 -3.67 9.19 -5.78
N LYS A 53 -2.53 9.89 -5.90
CA LYS A 53 -2.31 10.88 -6.97
C LYS A 53 -2.19 10.25 -8.36
N GLY A 54 -1.90 8.95 -8.45
CA GLY A 54 -1.71 8.25 -9.72
C GLY A 54 -2.98 8.10 -10.57
N TRP A 55 -4.16 8.16 -9.95
CA TRP A 55 -5.45 7.87 -10.62
C TRP A 55 -6.56 8.90 -10.37
N THR A 56 -6.38 9.86 -9.45
CA THR A 56 -7.35 10.96 -9.26
C THR A 56 -7.12 12.14 -10.21
N SER A 57 -6.21 12.02 -11.18
CA SER A 57 -5.88 13.07 -12.16
C SER A 57 -6.46 12.84 -13.56
N THR A 58 -7.52 12.03 -13.68
CA THR A 58 -8.41 11.98 -14.87
C THR A 58 -9.69 12.73 -14.56
#